data_AF-A0A7X6I1U1-F1
#
_entry.id   AF-A0A7X6I1U1-F1
#
_cell.length_a   1.000
_cell.length_b   1.000
_cell.length_c   1.000
_cell.angle_alpha   90.00
_cell.angle_beta   90.00
_cell.angle_gamma   90.00
#
_symmetry.space_group_name_H-M   'P 1'
#
loop_
_entity.id
_entity.type
_entity.pdbx_description
1 polymer ?
#
loop_
_entity_poly.entity_id
_entity_poly.type
_entity_poly.pdbx_seq_one_letter_code
_entity_poly.pdbx_strand_id
1 'polypeptide(L)'
;MVLNIPRTTYYDYLHWEPSKTEIRRDFLKKEVLKNWLKYPMYGYRRMTKLFNNELNYSVSTYLIYRIMQHLGIQSRMTKPRKSQKLTLKRNTNINFKSS
;
A
#
# COMPACT_ATOMS: atom_id res chain seq x y z
N MET A 1 -30.60 -4.74 -33.24
CA MET A 1 -30.37 -3.41 -32.65
C MET A 1 -28.99 -2.94 -33.07
N VAL A 2 -28.90 -1.85 -33.84
CA VAL A 2 -27.63 -1.21 -34.17
C VAL A 2 -27.35 -0.16 -33.09
N LEU A 3 -26.15 -0.18 -32.52
CA LEU A 3 -25.71 0.76 -31.50
C LEU A 3 -25.58 2.15 -32.16
N ASN A 4 -26.32 3.16 -31.69
CA ASN A 4 -26.39 4.50 -32.30
C ASN A 4 -25.14 5.32 -31.94
N ILE A 5 -23.96 4.87 -32.37
CA ILE A 5 -22.66 5.51 -32.13
C ILE A 5 -22.24 6.26 -33.41
N PRO A 6 -21.77 7.52 -33.31
CA PRO A 6 -21.23 8.24 -34.46
C PRO A 6 -20.04 7.48 -35.05
N ARG A 7 -19.93 7.46 -36.39
CA ARG A 7 -18.81 6.79 -37.08
C ARG A 7 -17.45 7.31 -36.63
N THR A 8 -17.34 8.60 -36.30
CA THR A 8 -16.12 9.22 -35.80
C THR A 8 -15.67 8.59 -34.48
N THR A 9 -16.58 8.49 -33.50
CA THR A 9 -16.30 7.86 -32.19
C THR A 9 -15.86 6.40 -32.35
N TYR A 10 -16.41 5.67 -33.33
CA TYR A 10 -15.98 4.31 -33.63
C TYR A 10 -14.53 4.25 -34.13
N TYR A 11 -14.16 5.10 -35.09
CA TYR A 11 -12.79 5.13 -35.62
C TYR A 11 -11.78 5.71 -34.62
N ASP A 12 -12.20 6.66 -33.78
CA ASP A 12 -11.37 7.20 -32.69
C ASP A 12 -10.97 6.10 -31.69
N TYR A 13 -11.90 5.20 -31.36
CA TYR A 13 -11.62 4.03 -30.53
C TYR A 13 -10.72 3.01 -31.24
N LEU A 14 -10.98 2.76 -32.53
CA LEU A 14 -10.22 1.78 -33.32
C LEU A 14 -8.73 2.13 -33.43
N HIS A 15 -8.42 3.43 -33.49
CA HIS A 15 -7.06 3.95 -33.57
C HIS A 15 -6.52 4.46 -32.24
N TRP A 16 -7.22 4.20 -31.13
CA TRP A 16 -6.78 4.67 -29.83
C TRP A 16 -5.50 3.94 -29.40
N GLU A 17 -4.45 4.73 -29.16
CA GLU A 17 -3.21 4.26 -28.56
C GLU A 17 -3.07 4.80 -27.13
N PRO A 18 -2.57 3.98 -26.19
CA PRO A 18 -2.39 4.41 -24.82
C PRO A 18 -1.34 5.52 -24.76
N SER A 19 -1.62 6.54 -23.95
CA SER A 19 -0.67 7.63 -23.74
C SER A 19 0.61 7.11 -23.08
N LYS A 20 1.75 7.78 -23.33
CA LYS A 20 3.01 7.50 -22.63
C LYS A 20 2.84 7.46 -21.10
N THR A 21 1.94 8.28 -20.57
CA THR A 21 1.61 8.31 -19.13
C THR A 21 0.88 7.05 -18.68
N GLU A 22 -0.03 6.51 -19.49
CA GLU A 22 -0.78 5.30 -19.19
C GLU A 22 0.13 4.07 -19.24
N ILE A 23 0.98 3.98 -20.26
CA ILE A 23 2.00 2.93 -20.37
C ILE A 23 2.89 2.92 -19.11
N ARG A 24 3.37 4.11 -18.69
CA ARG A 24 4.18 4.25 -17.47
C ARG A 24 3.41 3.86 -16.21
N ARG A 25 2.12 4.22 -16.11
CA ARG A 25 1.27 3.85 -14.97
C ARG A 25 1.05 2.35 -14.90
N ASP A 26 0.81 1.69 -16.03
CA ASP A 26 0.61 0.24 -16.08
C ASP A 26 1.88 -0.52 -15.74
N PHE A 27 3.04 -0.06 -16.21
CA PHE A 27 4.33 -0.59 -15.77
C PHE A 27 4.47 -0.47 -14.24
N LEU A 28 4.17 0.71 -13.68
CA LEU A 28 4.28 0.94 -12.24
C LEU A 28 3.31 0.07 -11.43
N LYS A 29 2.08 -0.17 -11.92
CA LYS A 29 1.12 -1.10 -11.29
C LYS A 29 1.70 -2.51 -11.20
N LYS A 30 2.28 -3.02 -12.30
CA LYS A 30 2.88 -4.36 -12.37
C LYS A 30 4.05 -4.50 -11.38
N GLU A 31 4.94 -3.52 -11.35
CA GLU A 31 6.07 -3.53 -10.42
C GLU A 31 5.63 -3.42 -8.95
N VAL A 32 4.63 -2.57 -8.65
CA VAL A 32 4.08 -2.45 -7.29
C VAL A 32 3.48 -3.78 -6.84
N LEU A 33 2.70 -4.43 -7.70
CA LEU A 33 2.11 -5.73 -7.41
C LEU A 33 3.19 -6.79 -7.15
N LYS A 34 4.20 -6.88 -8.01
CA LYS A 34 5.34 -7.81 -7.88
C LYS A 34 6.09 -7.61 -6.56
N ASN A 35 6.41 -6.37 -6.22
CA ASN A 35 7.13 -6.04 -4.98
C ASN A 35 6.27 -6.30 -3.73
N TRP A 36 4.96 -6.05 -3.79
CA TRP A 36 4.07 -6.38 -2.69
C TRP A 36 3.94 -7.89 -2.47
N LEU A 37 3.89 -8.69 -3.54
CA LEU A 37 3.90 -10.15 -3.44
C LEU A 37 5.17 -10.66 -2.76
N LYS A 38 6.33 -10.04 -3.04
CA LYS A 38 7.61 -10.36 -2.39
C LYS A 38 7.63 -9.91 -0.92
N TYR A 39 7.03 -8.76 -0.60
CA TYR A 39 7.03 -8.15 0.72
C TYR A 39 5.62 -7.71 1.16
N PRO A 40 4.73 -8.66 1.51
CA PRO A 40 3.32 -8.35 1.82
C PRO A 40 3.11 -7.49 3.07
N MET A 41 4.15 -7.38 3.90
CA MET A 41 4.18 -6.55 5.10
C MET A 41 4.35 -5.06 4.77
N TYR A 42 4.86 -4.71 3.60
CA TYR A 42 5.15 -3.31 3.27
C TYR A 42 3.89 -2.53 2.92
N GLY A 43 3.76 -1.35 3.53
CA GLY A 43 2.77 -0.35 3.14
C GLY A 43 3.35 0.66 2.17
N TYR A 44 2.48 1.54 1.65
CA TYR A 44 2.81 2.50 0.60
C TYR A 44 4.06 3.35 0.88
N ARG A 45 4.28 3.78 2.14
CA ARG A 45 5.49 4.53 2.54
C ARG A 45 6.78 3.74 2.35
N ARG A 46 6.81 2.47 2.79
CA ARG A 46 7.99 1.60 2.66
C ARG A 46 8.21 1.20 1.21
N MET A 47 7.13 0.91 0.49
CA MET A 47 7.20 0.66 -0.95
C MET A 47 7.78 1.85 -1.68
N THR A 48 7.35 3.08 -1.40
CA THR A 48 7.89 4.29 -2.04
C THR A 48 9.40 4.42 -1.82
N LYS A 49 9.89 4.19 -0.59
CA LYS A 49 11.34 4.17 -0.32
C LYS A 49 12.06 3.08 -1.12
N LEU A 50 11.49 1.88 -1.21
CA LEU A 50 12.05 0.79 -2.00
C LEU A 50 12.13 1.16 -3.48
N PHE A 51 11.08 1.75 -4.05
CA PHE A 51 11.06 2.21 -5.44
C PHE A 51 12.09 3.30 -5.73
N ASN A 52 12.22 4.27 -4.82
CA ASN A 52 13.18 5.35 -4.99
C ASN A 52 14.63 4.85 -4.85
N ASN A 53 14.88 3.87 -3.97
CA ASN A 53 16.23 3.37 -3.69
C ASN A 53 16.69 2.28 -4.67
N GLU A 54 15.85 1.27 -4.95
CA GLU A 54 16.27 0.11 -5.77
C GLU A 54 16.09 0.34 -7.27
N LEU A 55 15.08 1.12 -7.65
CA LEU A 55 14.70 1.28 -9.05
C LEU A 55 15.00 2.69 -9.59
N ASN A 56 15.58 3.58 -8.76
CA ASN A 56 15.89 4.98 -9.09
C ASN A 56 14.71 5.75 -9.72
N TYR A 57 13.48 5.30 -9.50
CA TYR A 57 12.30 6.03 -9.95
C TYR A 57 11.97 7.09 -8.90
N SER A 58 11.96 8.36 -9.28
CA SER A 58 11.39 9.41 -8.43
C SER A 58 9.85 9.30 -8.44
N VAL A 59 9.30 8.49 -7.53
CA VAL A 59 7.87 8.26 -7.42
C VAL A 59 7.30 8.97 -6.20
N SER A 60 6.20 9.69 -6.39
CA SER A 60 5.47 10.29 -5.28
C SER A 60 4.80 9.22 -4.41
N THR A 61 4.89 9.41 -3.09
CA THR A 61 4.19 8.58 -2.10
C THR A 61 2.69 8.48 -2.38
N TYR A 62 2.08 9.57 -2.85
CA TYR A 62 0.66 9.61 -3.18
C TYR A 62 0.31 8.70 -4.38
N LEU A 63 1.20 8.61 -5.37
CA LEU A 63 0.97 7.77 -6.55
C LEU A 63 0.97 6.28 -6.16
N ILE A 64 1.94 5.85 -5.34
CA ILE A 64 1.99 4.48 -4.82
C ILE A 64 0.73 4.18 -4.01
N TYR A 65 0.29 5.11 -3.16
CA TYR A 65 -0.96 4.96 -2.39
C TYR A 65 -2.18 4.76 -3.29
N ARG A 66 -2.32 5.58 -4.35
CA ARG A 66 -3.42 5.45 -5.32
C ARG A 66 -3.38 4.13 -6.08
N ILE A 67 -2.19 3.67 -6.46
CA ILE A 67 -1.99 2.38 -7.15
C ILE A 67 -2.38 1.23 -6.22
N MET A 68 -1.92 1.24 -4.97
CA MET A 68 -2.28 0.21 -3.99
C MET A 68 -3.80 0.16 -3.76
N GLN A 69 -4.46 1.30 -3.62
CA GLN A 69 -5.93 1.36 -3.52
C GLN A 69 -6.62 0.81 -4.77
N HIS A 70 -6.16 1.19 -5.96
CA HIS A 70 -6.73 0.70 -7.22
C HIS A 70 -6.58 -0.81 -7.40
N LEU A 71 -5.47 -1.38 -6.91
CA LEU A 71 -5.24 -2.83 -6.90
C LEU A 71 -6.00 -3.55 -5.76
N GLY A 72 -6.63 -2.82 -4.83
CA GLY A 72 -7.28 -3.41 -3.65
C GLY A 72 -6.29 -4.00 -2.64
N ILE A 73 -5.04 -3.55 -2.65
CA ILE A 73 -3.94 -4.12 -1.88
C ILE A 73 -3.62 -3.24 -0.67
N GLN A 74 -3.41 -3.89 0.47
CA GLN A 74 -3.04 -3.23 1.72
C GLN A 74 -1.83 -3.92 2.37
N SER A 75 -1.16 -3.21 3.27
CA SER A 75 -0.11 -3.81 4.10
C SER A 75 -0.73 -4.86 5.02
N ARG A 76 -0.16 -6.07 5.03
CA ARG A 76 -0.54 -7.15 5.95
C ARG A 76 0.20 -7.07 7.29
N MET A 77 0.77 -5.93 7.63
CA MET A 77 1.51 -5.77 8.88
C MET A 77 0.56 -5.88 10.08
N THR A 78 0.75 -6.93 10.88
CA THR A 78 0.01 -7.11 12.13
C THR A 78 0.46 -6.07 13.15
N LYS A 79 -0.50 -5.43 13.83
CA LYS A 79 -0.18 -4.54 14.95
C LYS A 79 0.52 -5.35 16.04
N PRO A 80 1.59 -4.82 16.68
CA PRO A 80 2.18 -5.49 17.82
C PRO A 80 1.11 -5.67 18.90
N ARG A 81 1.06 -6.87 19.51
CA ARG A 81 0.16 -7.12 20.64
C ARG A 81 0.54 -6.14 21.76
N LYS A 82 -0.44 -5.45 22.34
CA LYS A 82 -0.20 -4.59 23.50
C LYS A 82 0.39 -5.46 24.62
N SER A 83 1.60 -5.16 25.06
CA SER A 83 2.18 -5.81 26.23
C SER A 83 1.31 -5.48 27.43
N GLN A 84 0.83 -6.51 28.13
CA GLN A 84 0.13 -6.32 29.40
C GLN A 84 1.17 -5.80 30.40
N LYS A 85 0.98 -4.60 30.92
CA LYS A 85 1.82 -4.07 32.00
C LYS A 85 1.54 -4.94 33.24
N LEU A 86 2.48 -5.82 33.59
CA LEU A 86 2.45 -6.55 34.87
C LEU A 86 2.61 -5.53 36.00
N THR A 87 1.50 -5.07 36.59
CA THR A 87 1.55 -4.31 37.84
C THR A 87 1.82 -5.29 38.98
N LEU A 88 3.10 -5.45 39.36
CA LEU A 88 3.47 -6.13 40.60
C LEU A 88 2.95 -5.27 41.78
N LYS A 89 1.80 -5.63 42.34
CA LYS A 89 1.35 -5.07 43.63
C LYS A 89 2.33 -5.56 44.71
N ARG A 90 3.21 -4.68 45.18
CA ARG A 90 4.01 -4.92 46.38
C ARG A 90 3.06 -4.96 47.57
N ASN A 91 2.79 -6.15 48.11
CA ASN A 91 2.07 -6.29 49.38
C ASN A 91 3.00 -5.88 50.53
N THR A 92 2.93 -4.63 50.96
CA THR A 92 3.55 -4.18 52.21
C THR A 92 2.54 -4.35 53.34
N ASN A 93 2.42 -5.56 53.88
CA ASN A 93 1.85 -5.78 55.22
C ASN A 93 3.00 -6.22 56.12
N ILE A 94 3.67 -5.23 56.71
CA ILE A 94 4.64 -5.46 57.80
C ILE A 94 4.00 -4.84 59.04
N ASN A 95 3.19 -5.64 59.74
CA ASN A 95 2.69 -5.30 61.06
C ASN A 95 3.84 -5.47 62.07
N PHE A 96 4.50 -4.37 62.44
CA PHE A 96 5.34 -4.35 63.63
C PHE A 96 4.43 -4.11 64.85
N LYS A 97 3.99 -5.21 65.46
CA LYS A 97 3.46 -5.23 66.83
C LYS A 97 4.56 -5.79 67.74
N SER A 98 5.05 -4.97 68.66
CA SER A 98 5.72 -5.34 69.90
C SER A 98 5.54 -4.12 70.83
N SER A 99 4.63 -4.18 71.80
CA SER A 99 4.80 -4.77 73.15
C SER A 99 5.89 -4.08 73.95
#